data_AF-A0A133VEK6-F1
#
_entry.id   AF-A0A133VEK6-F1
#
_cell.length_a   1.000
_cell.length_b   1.000
_cell.length_c   1.000
_cell.angle_alpha   90.00
_cell.angle_beta   90.00
_cell.angle_gamma   90.00
#
_symmetry.space_group_name_H-M   'P 1'
#
loop_
_entity.id
_entity.type
_entity.pdbx_description
1 polymer ?
#
loop_
_entity_poly.entity_id
_entity_poly.type
_entity_poly.pdbx_seq_one_letter_code
_entity_poly.pdbx_strand_id
1 'polypeptide(L)'
;MVLIIPSRKVRNHLTSENIIYFVSDKKRNEDEDWITDKFGGKKIADANIELERKIDLSTHKNLEAILYMWLKTYVEHSGFENTYQWIGDIKKSNDGETPEELYLYEIILSNNASST
;
A
#
# COMPACT_ATOMS: atom_id res chain seq x y z
N MET A 1 -11.41 -8.72 6.44
CA MET A 1 -11.79 -7.53 5.65
C MET A 1 -11.40 -7.89 4.21
N VAL A 2 -10.98 -7.02 3.29
CA VAL A 2 -10.24 -7.49 2.10
C VAL A 2 -9.30 -6.39 1.64
N LEU A 3 -8.05 -6.74 1.37
CA LEU A 3 -7.08 -5.83 0.77
C LEU A 3 -7.13 -5.95 -0.76
N ILE A 4 -7.60 -4.89 -1.41
CA ILE A 4 -7.65 -4.83 -2.88
C ILE A 4 -6.37 -4.17 -3.37
N ILE A 5 -5.54 -4.94 -4.06
CA ILE A 5 -4.34 -4.44 -4.74
C ILE A 5 -4.62 -4.54 -6.23
N PRO A 6 -5.11 -3.50 -6.91
CA PRO A 6 -5.52 -3.58 -8.31
C PRO A 6 -4.33 -3.64 -9.28
N SER A 7 -3.18 -3.07 -8.90
CA SER A 7 -1.97 -3.08 -9.71
C SER A 7 -1.34 -4.48 -9.77
N ARG A 8 -1.29 -5.08 -10.96
CA ARG A 8 -0.62 -6.38 -11.18
C ARG A 8 0.87 -6.32 -10.83
N LYS A 9 1.52 -5.17 -11.08
CA LYS A 9 2.94 -4.96 -10.77
C LYS A 9 3.20 -5.07 -9.27
N VAL A 10 2.38 -4.38 -8.47
CA VAL A 10 2.46 -4.42 -7.00
C VAL A 10 2.17 -5.82 -6.47
N ARG A 11 1.16 -6.51 -7.03
CA ARG A 11 0.89 -7.92 -6.65
C ARG A 11 2.06 -8.85 -6.96
N ASN A 12 2.67 -8.74 -8.14
CA ASN A 12 3.82 -9.56 -8.51
C ASN A 12 5.01 -9.30 -7.57
N HIS A 13 5.26 -8.05 -7.20
CA HIS A 13 6.31 -7.68 -6.25
C HIS A 13 6.02 -8.25 -4.86
N LEU A 14 4.78 -8.16 -4.38
CA LEU A 14 4.39 -8.77 -3.11
C LEU A 14 4.60 -10.28 -3.09
N THR A 15 4.31 -10.97 -4.21
CA THR A 15 4.56 -12.41 -4.31
C THR A 15 6.06 -12.76 -4.40
N SER A 16 6.93 -11.87 -4.90
CA SER A 16 8.37 -12.12 -4.97
C SER A 16 9.10 -11.78 -3.66
N GLU A 17 8.76 -10.65 -3.05
CA GLU A 17 9.45 -10.12 -1.87
C GLU A 17 8.80 -10.54 -0.55
N ASN A 18 7.59 -11.12 -0.60
CA ASN A 18 6.76 -11.48 0.55
C ASN A 18 6.30 -10.28 1.42
N ILE A 19 6.67 -9.06 1.03
CA ILE A 19 6.35 -7.81 1.73
C ILE A 19 6.05 -6.69 0.72
N ILE A 20 5.12 -5.81 1.06
CA ILE A 20 4.98 -4.49 0.43
C ILE A 20 4.68 -3.40 1.45
N TYR A 21 5.05 -2.17 1.11
CA TYR A 21 4.45 -0.98 1.70
C TYR A 21 3.31 -0.45 0.83
N PHE A 22 2.17 -0.21 1.46
CA PHE A 22 0.94 0.21 0.80
C PHE A 22 0.37 1.46 1.47
N VAL A 23 -0.17 2.36 0.66
CA VAL A 23 -0.78 3.61 1.14
C VAL A 23 -2.29 3.57 0.92
N SER A 24 -3.05 3.95 1.95
CA SER A 24 -4.50 4.14 1.86
C SER A 24 -4.88 5.53 2.39
N ASP A 25 -5.90 6.12 1.77
CA ASP A 25 -6.65 7.31 2.21
C ASP A 25 -7.61 7.04 3.38
N LYS A 26 -7.78 5.77 3.73
CA LYS A 26 -8.70 5.31 4.77
C LYS A 26 -7.96 4.47 5.79
N LYS A 27 -8.29 4.67 7.06
CA LYS A 27 -7.82 3.78 8.11
C LYS A 27 -8.38 2.38 7.87
N ARG A 28 -7.50 1.38 7.94
CA ARG A 28 -7.81 -0.04 7.86
C ARG A 28 -7.57 -0.66 9.24
N ASN A 29 -8.27 -1.75 9.50
CA ASN A 29 -7.97 -2.59 10.65
C ASN A 29 -6.59 -3.24 10.45
N GLU A 30 -5.83 -3.29 11.54
CA GLU A 30 -4.50 -3.87 11.63
C GLU A 30 -4.67 -5.29 12.17
N ASP A 31 -4.70 -6.27 11.27
CA ASP A 31 -4.96 -7.68 11.59
C ASP A 31 -4.67 -8.53 10.34
N GLU A 32 -4.77 -9.85 10.49
CA GLU A 32 -4.76 -10.79 9.37
C GLU A 32 -5.95 -10.56 8.44
N ASP A 33 -5.65 -10.41 7.15
CA ASP A 33 -6.64 -10.26 6.09
C ASP A 33 -6.22 -11.02 4.83
N TRP A 34 -7.04 -10.98 3.78
CA TRP A 34 -6.72 -11.62 2.51
C TRP A 34 -6.71 -10.62 1.36
N ILE A 35 -5.87 -10.93 0.37
CA ILE A 35 -5.59 -10.07 -0.78
C ILE A 35 -6.44 -10.50 -1.98
N THR A 36 -6.96 -9.52 -2.72
CA THR A 36 -7.62 -9.73 -3.99
C THR A 36 -7.25 -8.65 -5.02
N ASP A 37 -7.58 -8.87 -6.28
CA ASP A 37 -7.33 -7.92 -7.37
C ASP A 37 -8.48 -6.92 -7.58
N LYS A 38 -9.70 -7.24 -7.12
CA LYS A 38 -10.90 -6.41 -7.28
C LYS A 38 -12.01 -6.79 -6.29
N PHE A 39 -13.02 -5.91 -6.16
CA PHE A 39 -14.24 -6.24 -5.42
C PHE A 39 -14.93 -7.49 -5.98
N GLY A 40 -15.29 -8.43 -5.11
CA GLY A 40 -15.83 -9.73 -5.49
C GLY A 40 -14.83 -10.65 -6.22
N GLY A 41 -13.53 -10.30 -6.20
CA GLY A 41 -12.47 -11.11 -6.76
C GLY A 41 -12.19 -12.37 -5.94
N LYS A 42 -11.32 -13.23 -6.48
CA LYS A 42 -10.86 -14.44 -5.78
C LYS A 42 -9.75 -14.09 -4.79
N LYS A 43 -9.62 -14.92 -3.77
CA LYS A 43 -8.51 -14.83 -2.83
C LYS A 43 -7.20 -15.18 -3.52
N ILE A 44 -6.22 -14.31 -3.36
CA ILE A 44 -4.86 -14.46 -3.89
C ILE A 44 -3.94 -15.03 -2.81
N ALA A 45 -3.92 -14.42 -1.63
CA ALA A 45 -3.10 -14.84 -0.50
C ALA A 45 -3.68 -14.31 0.82
N ASP A 46 -3.26 -14.89 1.93
CA ASP A 46 -3.40 -14.32 3.27
C ASP A 46 -2.24 -13.36 3.55
N ALA A 47 -2.50 -12.34 4.35
CA ALA A 47 -1.52 -11.33 4.71
C ALA A 47 -1.77 -10.76 6.09
N ASN A 48 -0.69 -10.43 6.79
CA ASN A 48 -0.72 -9.60 7.97
C ASN A 48 -0.58 -8.13 7.55
N ILE A 49 -1.41 -7.25 8.14
CA ILE A 49 -1.42 -5.82 7.82
C ILE A 49 -1.11 -5.05 9.10
N GLU A 50 -0.02 -4.30 9.10
CA GLU A 50 0.41 -3.48 10.23
C GLU A 50 0.50 -2.01 9.82
N LEU A 51 0.01 -1.10 10.66
CA LEU A 51 0.13 0.33 10.40
C LEU A 51 1.55 0.79 10.75
N GLU A 52 2.34 1.06 9.73
CA GLU A 52 3.68 1.62 9.87
C GLU A 52 3.61 3.11 10.27
N ARG A 53 2.73 3.89 9.62
CA ARG A 53 2.66 5.33 9.86
C ARG A 53 1.32 5.94 9.46
N LYS A 54 0.79 6.81 10.32
CA LYS A 54 -0.18 7.84 9.94
C LYS A 54 0.56 9.06 9.41
N ILE A 55 0.23 9.49 8.20
CA ILE A 55 0.80 10.65 7.52
C ILE A 55 -0.26 11.76 7.52
N ASP A 56 -0.07 12.76 8.37
CA ASP A 56 -0.89 13.98 8.41
C ASP A 56 -0.18 15.09 7.62
N LEU A 57 -0.81 15.51 6.53
CA LEU A 57 -0.35 16.54 5.63
C LEU A 57 -1.13 17.84 5.78
N SER A 58 -2.19 17.89 6.60
CA SER A 58 -3.13 19.02 6.71
C SER A 58 -2.47 20.37 7.06
N THR A 59 -1.33 20.34 7.77
CA THR A 59 -0.58 21.54 8.16
C THR A 59 0.40 22.03 7.09
N HIS A 60 0.51 21.34 5.95
CA HIS A 60 1.54 21.60 4.94
C HIS A 60 0.96 22.25 3.69
N LYS A 61 1.63 23.29 3.19
CA LYS A 61 1.23 23.97 1.95
C LYS A 61 1.53 23.17 0.68
N ASN A 62 2.49 22.24 0.75
CA ASN A 62 2.90 21.41 -0.38
C ASN A 62 2.83 19.94 0.03
N LEU A 63 1.64 19.35 -0.13
CA LEU A 63 1.34 17.97 0.28
C LEU A 63 2.24 16.97 -0.46
N GLU A 64 2.42 17.14 -1.78
CA GLU A 64 3.21 16.22 -2.60
C GLU A 64 4.69 16.18 -2.21
N ALA A 65 5.30 17.33 -1.92
CA ALA A 65 6.71 17.38 -1.52
C ALA A 65 6.94 16.65 -0.18
N ILE A 66 6.02 16.81 0.78
CA ILE A 66 6.10 16.14 2.07
C ILE A 66 5.83 14.64 1.92
N LEU A 67 4.81 14.28 1.14
CA LEU A 67 4.51 12.88 0.84
C LEU A 67 5.70 12.19 0.16
N TYR A 68 6.35 12.86 -0.80
CA TYR A 68 7.57 12.36 -1.44
C TYR A 68 8.67 12.06 -0.42
N MET A 69 8.90 12.96 0.54
CA MET A 69 9.91 12.76 1.58
C MET A 69 9.64 11.54 2.44
N TRP A 70 8.36 11.25 2.72
CA TRP A 70 7.97 10.05 3.46
C TRP A 70 8.11 8.78 2.63
N LEU A 71 7.63 8.78 1.38
CA LEU A 71 7.56 7.57 0.57
C LEU A 71 8.91 7.16 -0.04
N LYS A 72 9.87 8.08 -0.21
CA LYS A 72 11.17 7.77 -0.82
C LYS A 72 11.93 6.65 -0.12
N THR A 73 11.74 6.46 1.19
CA THR A 73 12.43 5.41 1.95
C THR A 73 11.79 4.04 1.80
N TYR A 74 10.55 3.97 1.29
CA TYR A 74 9.77 2.74 1.18
C TYR A 74 9.55 2.31 -0.28
N VAL A 75 9.94 3.14 -1.25
CA VAL A 75 9.60 2.92 -2.66
C VAL A 75 10.14 1.61 -3.23
N GLU A 76 11.32 1.18 -2.78
CA GLU A 76 11.94 -0.08 -3.20
C GLU A 76 11.07 -1.31 -2.87
N HIS A 77 10.25 -1.20 -1.82
CA HIS A 77 9.34 -2.24 -1.33
C HIS A 77 7.86 -1.93 -1.65
N SER A 78 7.58 -0.97 -2.54
CA SER A 78 6.20 -0.56 -2.86
C SER A 78 5.63 -1.26 -4.11
N GLY A 79 6.50 -1.91 -4.89
CA GLY A 79 6.17 -2.40 -6.24
C GLY A 79 6.10 -1.30 -7.32
N PHE A 80 6.46 -0.05 -7.02
CA PHE A 80 6.61 1.03 -8.00
C PHE A 80 8.09 1.25 -8.37
N GLU A 81 8.37 1.79 -9.56
CA GLU A 81 9.77 2.08 -9.96
C GLU A 81 10.37 3.28 -9.22
N ASN A 82 9.52 4.24 -8.84
CA ASN A 82 9.96 5.47 -8.20
C ASN A 82 8.80 6.14 -7.45
N THR A 83 9.14 7.07 -6.56
CA THR A 83 8.19 7.74 -5.67
C THR A 83 7.13 8.54 -6.43
N TYR A 84 7.47 9.10 -7.60
CA TYR A 84 6.51 9.85 -8.41
C TYR A 84 5.42 8.94 -8.99
N GLN A 85 5.77 7.74 -9.46
CA GLN A 85 4.77 6.76 -9.89
C GLN A 85 3.84 6.37 -8.75
N TRP A 86 4.39 6.17 -7.55
CA TRP A 86 3.59 5.79 -6.38
C TRP A 86 2.62 6.91 -5.97
N ILE A 87 3.09 8.16 -5.88
CA ILE A 87 2.23 9.33 -5.62
C ILE A 87 1.18 9.47 -6.72
N GLY A 88 1.55 9.27 -7.99
CA GLY A 88 0.61 9.31 -9.10
C GLY A 88 -0.51 8.28 -8.98
N ASP A 89 -0.21 7.07 -8.50
CA ASP A 89 -1.22 6.03 -8.24
C ASP A 89 -2.13 6.41 -7.07
N ILE A 90 -1.57 6.94 -5.97
CA ILE A 90 -2.35 7.47 -4.84
C ILE A 90 -3.32 8.54 -5.32
N LYS A 91 -2.85 9.52 -6.10
CA LYS A 91 -3.70 10.59 -6.65
C LYS A 91 -4.78 10.03 -7.56
N LYS A 92 -4.44 9.09 -8.44
CA LYS A 92 -5.40 8.45 -9.35
C LYS A 92 -6.53 7.74 -8.59
N SER A 93 -6.23 7.15 -7.44
CA SER A 93 -7.23 6.53 -6.56
C SER A 93 -8.08 7.56 -5.77
N ASN A 94 -7.66 8.82 -5.73
CA ASN A 94 -8.27 9.91 -4.98
C ASN A 94 -8.65 11.09 -5.90
N ASP A 95 -9.31 10.80 -7.02
CA ASP A 95 -9.84 11.80 -7.96
C ASP A 95 -8.81 12.81 -8.51
N GLY A 96 -7.53 12.43 -8.53
CA GLY A 96 -6.42 13.26 -9.00
C GLY A 96 -5.78 14.13 -7.92
N GLU A 97 -6.26 14.08 -6.68
CA GLU A 97 -5.79 14.92 -5.57
C GLU A 97 -4.92 14.14 -4.58
N THR A 98 -4.07 14.86 -3.84
CA THR A 98 -3.30 14.27 -2.74
C THR A 98 -4.12 14.41 -1.44
N PRO A 99 -4.54 13.30 -0.80
CA PRO A 99 -5.28 13.38 0.46
C PRO A 99 -4.45 14.03 1.56
N GLU A 100 -5.10 14.80 2.43
CA GLU A 100 -4.46 15.43 3.60
C GLU A 100 -4.12 14.42 4.69
N GLU A 101 -4.78 13.25 4.70
CA GLU A 101 -4.53 12.18 5.66
C GLU A 101 -4.32 10.87 4.89
N LEU A 102 -3.21 10.20 5.17
CA LEU A 102 -2.83 8.93 4.57
C LEU A 102 -2.32 7.96 5.63
N TYR A 103 -2.42 6.68 5.34
CA TYR A 103 -1.99 5.59 6.19
C TYR A 103 -1.05 4.70 5.40
N LEU A 104 0.19 4.61 5.85
CA LEU A 104 1.20 3.71 5.32
C LEU A 104 1.14 2.41 6.13
N TYR A 105 0.94 1.31 5.42
CA TYR A 105 0.91 -0.03 5.97
C TYR A 105 2.09 -0.83 5.48
N GLU A 106 2.62 -1.66 6.36
CA GLU A 106 3.43 -2.81 6.00
C GLU A 106 2.50 -4.02 5.82
N ILE A 107 2.62 -4.71 4.69
CA ILE A 107 1.84 -5.91 4.39
C ILE A 107 2.79 -7.03 4.11
N ILE A 108 2.69 -8.08 4.92
CA ILE A 108 3.52 -9.27 4.82
C ILE A 108 2.59 -10.42 4.46
N LEU A 109 2.92 -11.19 3.42
CA LEU A 109 2.13 -12.39 3.13
C LEU A 109 2.28 -13.36 4.31
N SER A 110 1.14 -13.77 4.87
CA SER A 110 1.09 -14.85 5.83
C SER A 110 1.51 -16.09 5.07
N ASN A 111 2.74 -16.56 5.28
CA ASN A 111 3.21 -17.76 4.61
C ASN A 111 2.15 -18.85 4.72
N ASN A 112 1.86 -19.54 3.61
CA ASN A 112 1.54 -20.94 3.74
C ASN A 112 2.74 -21.56 4.45
N ALA A 113 2.63 -21.81 5.75
CA ALA A 113 3.48 -22.73 6.46
C ALA A 113 3.27 -24.10 5.81
N SER A 114 3.97 -24.39 4.70
CA SER A 114 4.19 -25.70 4.08
C SER A 114 4.91 -25.55 2.75
N SER A 115 6.22 -25.79 2.72
CA SER A 115 6.85 -26.80 1.84
C SER A 115 8.36 -26.89 2.14
N THR A 116 8.70 -27.94 2.90
CA THR A 116 9.97 -28.68 3.01
C THR A 116 11.28 -27.95 3.31
#